data_AF-E0URE6-F1
#
_entry.id   AF-E0URE6-F1
#
_cell.length_a   1.000
_cell.length_b   1.000
_cell.length_c   1.000
_cell.angle_alpha   90.00
_cell.angle_beta   90.00
_cell.angle_gamma   90.00
#
_symmetry.space_group_name_H-M   'P 1'
#
loop_
_entity.id
_entity.type
_entity.pdbx_description
1 polymer ?
#
loop_
_entity_poly.entity_id
_entity_poly.type
_entity_poly.pdbx_seq_one_letter_code
_entity_poly.pdbx_strand_id
1 'polypeptide(L)'
;MTKIKFVGALIFILSVVLALYSKHISTQNEANLKLLKIINEQKAFTQEIAKNIFFIYRNKDASVKQLDASVKAFVNNMNHKDEVLDEIFSQDIKQESKKIIYLWNDFYLLVQKFRDAYRVQNGYTNLVIQRLVKDIYNKNLQLVGEFNKLIEMHKKYVDTVKNKNKTIQITLFVILILLLMYLFSQLKDLITFIQKFLNTSKKIVQKSTVIGIKPIEKNANIADVTQAVDDFNFFVEKIDKSIDYSSESIKNASNSLECIEKNIEDLLELIETMDAGNRLDKELVKKEDILIEALDELSASLQRLRSLKINLDNFKK
;
A
#
# COMPACT_ATOMS: atom_id res chain seq x y z
N MET A 1 -6.94 -7.51 13.48
CA MET A 1 -7.38 -6.50 12.50
C MET A 1 -6.49 -5.27 12.38
N THR A 2 -5.84 -4.77 13.45
CA THR A 2 -5.05 -3.52 13.40
C THR A 2 -3.88 -3.58 12.42
N LYS A 3 -3.14 -4.70 12.37
CA LYS A 3 -2.00 -4.88 11.46
C LYS A 3 -2.41 -4.86 9.97
N ILE A 4 -3.51 -5.52 9.59
CA ILE A 4 -4.00 -5.52 8.20
C ILE A 4 -4.48 -4.12 7.79
N LYS A 5 -5.23 -3.43 8.66
CA LYS A 5 -5.68 -2.04 8.42
C LYS A 5 -4.48 -1.10 8.25
N PHE A 6 -3.46 -1.26 9.09
CA PHE A 6 -2.23 -0.47 9.03
C PHE A 6 -1.45 -0.70 7.73
N VAL A 7 -1.23 -1.96 7.33
CA VAL A 7 -0.53 -2.31 6.08
C VAL A 7 -1.30 -1.80 4.86
N GLY A 8 -2.64 -1.94 4.86
CA GLY A 8 -3.48 -1.39 3.80
C GLY A 8 -3.36 0.14 3.67
N ALA A 9 -3.38 0.86 4.79
CA ALA A 9 -3.18 2.31 4.80
C ALA A 9 -1.78 2.70 4.28
N LEU A 10 -0.74 1.95 4.68
CA LEU A 10 0.63 2.18 4.22
C LEU A 10 0.76 2.00 2.70
N ILE A 11 0.15 0.95 2.14
CA ILE A 11 0.10 0.70 0.68
C ILE A 11 -0.58 1.87 -0.05
N PHE A 12 -1.70 2.36 0.48
CA PHE A 12 -2.42 3.49 -0.11
C PHE A 12 -1.56 4.77 -0.12
N ILE A 13 -0.97 5.12 1.03
CA ILE A 13 -0.09 6.30 1.16
C ILE A 13 1.10 6.17 0.20
N LEU A 14 1.75 5.01 0.16
CA LEU A 14 2.89 4.76 -0.71
C LEU A 14 2.51 4.91 -2.20
N SER A 15 1.31 4.49 -2.58
CA SER A 15 0.79 4.64 -3.95
C SER A 15 0.58 6.11 -4.33
N VAL A 16 0.02 6.91 -3.41
CA VAL A 16 -0.14 8.36 -3.60
C VAL A 16 1.22 9.05 -3.72
N VAL A 17 2.17 8.71 -2.83
CA VAL A 17 3.53 9.26 -2.86
C VAL A 17 4.23 8.92 -4.19
N LEU A 18 4.12 7.68 -4.67
CA LEU A 18 4.64 7.27 -5.98
C LEU A 18 4.05 8.09 -7.13
N ALA A 19 2.74 8.32 -7.12
CA ALA A 19 2.07 9.11 -8.15
C ALA A 19 2.53 10.58 -8.14
N LEU A 20 2.58 11.21 -6.97
CA LEU A 20 3.07 12.59 -6.81
C LEU A 20 4.54 12.71 -7.20
N TYR A 21 5.37 11.75 -6.82
CA TYR A 21 6.79 11.73 -7.16
C TYR A 21 7.01 11.55 -8.66
N SER A 22 6.23 10.67 -9.31
CA SER A 22 6.25 10.50 -10.76
C SER A 22 5.85 11.79 -11.50
N LYS A 23 4.79 12.47 -11.03
CA LYS A 23 4.39 13.77 -11.56
C LYS A 23 5.50 14.80 -11.43
N HIS A 24 6.13 14.89 -10.25
CA HIS A 24 7.25 15.81 -10.01
C HIS A 24 8.42 15.56 -10.97
N ILE A 25 8.81 14.30 -11.18
CA ILE A 25 9.86 13.92 -12.14
C ILE A 25 9.48 14.34 -13.56
N SER A 26 8.22 14.13 -13.96
CA SER A 26 7.73 14.52 -15.28
C SER A 26 7.86 16.02 -15.52
N THR A 27 7.38 16.84 -14.57
CA THR A 27 7.50 18.31 -14.65
C THR A 27 8.96 18.76 -14.67
N GLN A 28 9.82 18.15 -13.85
CA GLN A 28 11.24 18.46 -13.83
C GLN A 28 11.91 18.14 -15.19
N ASN A 29 11.56 17.03 -15.82
CA ASN A 29 12.08 16.65 -17.13
C ASN A 29 11.64 17.61 -18.24
N GLU A 30 10.39 18.05 -18.21
CA GLU A 30 9.85 19.02 -19.17
C GLU A 30 10.59 20.37 -19.09
N ALA A 31 10.78 20.89 -17.87
CA ALA A 31 11.56 22.11 -17.63
C ALA A 31 13.00 21.96 -18.14
N ASN A 32 13.65 20.82 -17.85
CA ASN A 32 15.01 20.54 -18.30
C ASN A 32 15.13 20.49 -19.84
N LEU A 33 14.13 19.95 -20.54
CA LEU A 33 14.08 19.92 -22.01
C LEU A 33 13.87 21.31 -22.62
N LYS A 34 12.94 22.09 -22.05
CA LYS A 34 12.68 23.47 -22.45
C LYS A 34 13.96 24.32 -22.33
N LEU A 35 14.66 24.20 -21.22
CA LEU A 35 15.93 24.89 -21.00
C LEU A 35 17.01 24.49 -22.01
N LEU A 36 17.18 23.19 -22.25
CA LEU A 36 18.17 22.71 -23.22
C LEU A 36 17.85 23.22 -24.64
N LYS A 37 16.57 23.27 -25.01
CA LYS A 37 16.12 23.83 -26.29
C LYS A 37 16.52 25.30 -26.42
N ILE A 38 16.22 26.11 -25.40
CA ILE A 38 16.53 27.55 -25.38
C ILE A 38 18.04 27.80 -25.50
N ILE A 39 18.86 27.05 -24.77
CA ILE A 39 20.33 27.16 -24.86
C ILE A 39 20.82 26.84 -26.29
N ASN A 40 20.28 25.79 -26.91
CA ASN A 40 20.67 25.41 -28.27
C ASN A 40 20.21 26.43 -29.32
N GLU A 41 18.99 26.98 -29.19
CA GLU A 41 18.49 28.04 -30.07
C GLU A 41 19.36 29.29 -29.98
N GLN A 42 19.74 29.69 -28.77
CA GLN A 42 20.60 30.87 -28.59
C GLN A 42 22.00 30.67 -29.18
N LYS A 43 22.58 29.49 -29.02
CA LYS A 43 23.82 29.12 -29.71
C LYS A 43 23.68 29.20 -31.23
N ALA A 44 22.57 28.73 -31.79
CA ALA A 44 22.32 28.78 -33.22
C ALA A 44 22.21 30.23 -33.71
N PHE A 45 21.52 31.10 -32.96
CA PHE A 45 21.40 32.53 -33.31
C PHE A 45 22.75 33.24 -33.34
N THR A 46 23.66 32.99 -32.38
CA THR A 46 24.98 33.66 -32.42
C THR A 46 25.78 33.25 -33.65
N GLN A 47 25.69 31.98 -34.04
CA GLN A 47 26.34 31.47 -35.25
C GLN A 47 25.72 32.06 -36.53
N GLU A 48 24.39 32.15 -36.59
CA GLU A 48 23.67 32.73 -37.73
C GLU A 48 23.97 34.23 -37.90
N ILE A 49 23.97 34.98 -36.79
CA ILE A 49 24.36 36.40 -36.77
C ILE A 49 25.80 36.57 -37.29
N ALA A 50 26.75 35.79 -36.77
CA ALA A 50 28.15 35.87 -37.20
C ALA A 50 28.31 35.52 -38.70
N LYS A 51 27.59 34.50 -39.18
CA LYS A 51 27.57 34.11 -40.60
C LYS A 51 27.01 35.22 -41.48
N ASN A 52 25.88 35.82 -41.09
CA ASN A 52 25.25 36.91 -41.84
C ASN A 52 26.16 38.14 -41.91
N ILE A 53 26.81 38.51 -40.80
CA ILE A 53 27.78 39.61 -40.76
C ILE A 53 28.97 39.35 -41.68
N PHE A 54 29.51 38.13 -41.69
CA PHE A 54 30.59 37.75 -42.61
C PHE A 54 30.15 37.81 -44.08
N PHE A 55 28.93 37.34 -44.37
CA PHE A 55 28.37 37.38 -45.72
C PHE A 55 28.16 38.81 -46.23
N ILE A 56 27.58 39.69 -45.39
CA ILE A 56 27.37 41.11 -45.67
C ILE A 56 28.71 41.82 -45.87
N TYR A 57 29.71 41.52 -45.04
CA TYR A 57 31.06 42.10 -45.19
C TYR A 57 31.70 41.76 -46.55
N ARG A 58 31.51 40.51 -47.02
CA ARG A 58 32.08 40.04 -48.29
C ARG A 58 31.27 40.49 -49.52
N ASN A 59 29.98 40.76 -49.36
CA ASN A 59 29.07 41.16 -50.43
C ASN A 59 28.37 42.47 -50.05
N LYS A 60 28.97 43.61 -50.44
CA LYS A 60 28.56 44.95 -49.97
C LYS A 60 27.13 45.36 -50.36
N ASP A 61 26.52 44.70 -51.34
CA ASP A 61 25.13 44.94 -51.75
C ASP A 61 24.13 43.97 -51.10
N ALA A 62 24.61 43.09 -50.20
CA ALA A 62 23.75 42.11 -49.54
C ALA A 62 22.76 42.76 -48.59
N SER A 63 21.55 42.19 -48.57
CA SER A 63 20.45 42.62 -47.69
C SER A 63 20.76 42.32 -46.22
N VAL A 64 20.52 43.30 -45.35
CA VAL A 64 20.61 43.17 -43.88
C VAL A 64 19.38 42.52 -43.23
N LYS A 65 18.33 42.21 -44.01
CA LYS A 65 17.05 41.70 -43.47
C LYS A 65 17.21 40.41 -42.65
N GLN A 66 18.03 39.47 -43.10
CA GLN A 66 18.28 38.22 -42.38
C GLN A 66 19.06 38.46 -41.08
N LEU A 67 20.05 39.35 -41.09
CA LEU A 67 20.77 39.75 -39.88
C LEU A 67 19.82 40.36 -38.86
N ASP A 68 18.96 41.29 -39.27
CA ASP A 68 18.01 41.95 -38.39
C ASP A 68 16.98 40.96 -37.81
N ALA A 69 16.54 39.97 -38.60
CA ALA A 69 15.66 38.90 -38.13
C ALA A 69 16.33 38.03 -37.06
N SER A 70 17.58 37.55 -37.30
CA SER A 70 18.31 36.74 -36.32
C SER A 70 18.64 37.53 -35.05
N VAL A 71 18.97 38.82 -35.15
CA VAL A 71 19.19 39.69 -33.98
C VAL A 71 17.90 39.89 -33.18
N LYS A 72 16.75 40.09 -33.86
CA LYS A 72 15.45 40.19 -33.19
C LYS A 72 15.08 38.90 -32.46
N ALA A 73 15.31 37.75 -33.08
CA ALA A 73 15.06 36.43 -32.47
C ALA A 73 15.96 36.19 -31.25
N PHE A 74 17.25 36.53 -31.35
CA PHE A 74 18.22 36.47 -30.25
C PHE A 74 17.77 37.29 -29.03
N VAL A 75 17.41 38.56 -29.23
CA VAL A 75 16.95 39.46 -28.16
C VAL A 75 15.63 38.99 -27.55
N ASN A 76 14.67 38.55 -28.37
CA ASN A 76 13.38 38.08 -27.86
C ASN A 76 13.53 36.84 -26.96
N ASN A 77 14.40 35.91 -27.35
CA ASN A 77 14.70 34.72 -26.54
C ASN A 77 15.49 35.10 -25.26
N MET A 78 16.30 36.16 -25.32
CA MET A 78 17.01 36.69 -24.15
C MET A 78 16.08 37.38 -23.13
N ASN A 79 14.98 37.98 -23.58
CA ASN A 79 13.99 38.61 -22.69
C ASN A 79 13.23 37.61 -21.82
N HIS A 80 13.20 36.33 -22.21
CA HIS A 80 12.61 35.24 -21.43
C HIS A 80 13.65 34.50 -20.58
N LYS A 81 14.88 35.03 -20.48
CA LYS A 81 15.98 34.33 -19.79
C LYS A 81 15.68 34.07 -18.31
N ASP A 82 15.03 35.01 -17.62
CA ASP A 82 14.87 34.95 -16.17
C ASP A 82 13.83 33.90 -15.75
N GLU A 83 12.74 33.75 -16.53
CA GLU A 83 11.78 32.64 -16.36
C GLU A 83 12.44 31.26 -16.55
N VAL A 84 13.45 31.17 -17.42
CA VAL A 84 14.14 29.93 -17.76
C VAL A 84 15.29 29.64 -16.78
N LEU A 85 15.94 30.69 -16.26
CA LEU A 85 17.03 30.62 -15.28
C LEU A 85 16.53 30.29 -13.87
N ASP A 86 15.30 30.68 -13.52
CA ASP A 86 14.69 30.34 -12.25
C ASP A 86 14.32 28.86 -12.15
N GLU A 87 13.98 28.23 -13.28
CA GLU A 87 13.74 26.78 -13.41
C GLU A 87 15.03 25.93 -13.34
N ILE A 88 16.22 26.55 -13.29
CA ILE A 88 17.50 25.81 -13.15
C ILE A 88 17.68 25.34 -11.71
N PHE A 89 17.75 24.03 -11.52
CA PHE A 89 17.87 23.42 -10.19
C PHE A 89 19.32 23.34 -9.65
N SER A 90 20.34 23.61 -10.48
CA SER A 90 21.76 23.53 -10.09
C SER A 90 22.41 24.91 -9.98
N GLN A 91 23.06 25.18 -8.85
CA GLN A 91 23.81 26.42 -8.60
C GLN A 91 24.95 26.62 -9.61
N ASP A 92 25.66 25.54 -9.97
CA ASP A 92 26.77 25.60 -10.92
C ASP A 92 26.30 25.99 -12.32
N ILE A 93 25.14 25.46 -12.75
CA ILE A 93 24.51 25.80 -14.03
C ILE A 93 24.03 27.26 -14.02
N LYS A 94 23.49 27.74 -12.89
CA LYS A 94 23.12 29.16 -12.73
C LYS A 94 24.33 30.08 -12.86
N GLN A 95 25.47 29.74 -12.24
CA GLN A 95 26.69 30.54 -12.32
C GLN A 95 27.26 30.58 -13.75
N GLU A 96 27.35 29.43 -14.42
CA GLU A 96 27.84 29.37 -15.80
C GLU A 96 26.90 30.14 -16.77
N SER A 97 25.59 30.08 -16.54
CA SER A 97 24.63 30.87 -17.33
C SER A 97 24.83 32.38 -17.18
N LYS A 98 25.14 32.89 -15.98
CA LYS A 98 25.48 34.31 -15.77
C LYS A 98 26.68 34.76 -16.60
N LYS A 99 27.70 33.90 -16.72
CA LYS A 99 28.88 34.15 -17.57
C LYS A 99 28.50 34.24 -19.05
N ILE A 100 27.61 33.37 -19.53
CA ILE A 100 27.10 33.42 -20.90
C ILE A 100 26.31 34.71 -21.15
N ILE A 101 25.50 35.17 -20.20
CA ILE A 101 24.77 36.45 -20.31
C ILE A 101 25.74 37.62 -20.50
N TYR A 102 26.85 37.65 -19.77
CA TYR A 102 27.87 38.69 -19.95
C TYR A 102 28.47 38.65 -21.36
N LEU A 103 28.86 37.46 -21.82
CA LEU A 103 29.42 37.28 -23.17
C LEU A 103 28.41 37.60 -24.28
N TRP A 104 27.12 37.35 -24.06
CA TRP A 104 26.04 37.75 -24.95
C TRP A 104 25.92 39.25 -25.09
N ASN A 105 25.98 40.00 -23.99
CA ASN A 105 25.91 41.46 -24.02
C ASN A 105 27.09 42.06 -24.80
N ASP A 106 28.30 41.53 -24.58
CA ASP A 106 29.50 41.92 -25.33
C ASP A 106 29.35 41.63 -26.84
N PHE A 107 28.87 40.44 -27.19
CA PHE A 107 28.63 40.05 -28.57
C PHE A 107 27.59 40.94 -29.25
N TYR A 108 26.47 41.19 -28.57
CA TYR A 108 25.41 42.07 -29.06
C TYR A 108 25.92 43.49 -29.29
N LEU A 109 26.74 44.03 -28.40
CA LEU A 109 27.36 45.34 -28.56
C LEU A 109 28.25 45.40 -29.82
N LEU A 110 29.05 44.35 -30.08
CA LEU A 110 29.86 44.26 -31.30
C LEU A 110 29.00 44.22 -32.56
N VAL A 111 27.90 43.47 -32.52
CA VAL A 111 26.92 43.38 -33.62
C VAL A 111 26.28 44.74 -33.91
N GLN A 112 25.89 45.50 -32.88
CA GLN A 112 25.34 46.85 -33.07
C GLN A 112 26.38 47.81 -33.65
N LYS A 113 27.61 47.82 -33.13
CA LYS A 113 28.71 48.62 -33.67
C LYS A 113 28.97 48.31 -35.14
N PHE A 114 28.88 47.04 -35.55
CA PHE A 114 28.96 46.65 -36.95
C PHE A 114 27.81 47.22 -37.78
N ARG A 115 26.55 47.09 -37.31
CA ARG A 115 25.37 47.62 -38.02
C ARG A 115 25.46 49.14 -38.22
N ASP A 116 25.92 49.87 -37.21
CA ASP A 116 26.07 51.33 -37.28
C ASP A 116 27.20 51.72 -38.24
N ALA A 117 28.36 51.07 -38.14
CA ALA A 117 29.48 51.32 -39.05
C ALA A 117 29.12 50.99 -40.50
N TYR A 118 28.33 49.94 -40.74
CA TYR A 118 27.92 49.54 -42.09
C TYR A 118 26.95 50.52 -42.75
N ARG A 119 26.16 51.29 -41.96
CA ARG A 119 25.19 52.28 -42.47
C ARG A 119 25.81 53.60 -42.92
N VAL A 120 26.97 53.98 -42.40
CA VAL A 120 27.59 55.31 -42.57
C VAL A 120 28.68 55.34 -43.68
N GLN A 121 28.81 54.27 -44.48
CA GLN A 121 29.92 54.00 -45.43
C GLN A 121 30.74 55.21 -45.94
N ASN A 122 31.84 55.54 -45.25
CA ASN A 122 32.89 56.45 -45.73
C ASN A 122 34.23 55.69 -45.92
N GLY A 123 35.22 56.23 -46.66
CA GLY A 123 36.46 55.52 -47.02
C GLY A 123 37.31 54.96 -45.86
N TYR A 124 37.28 55.59 -44.67
CA TYR A 124 37.97 55.14 -43.44
C TYR A 124 37.27 53.96 -42.73
N THR A 125 36.05 53.62 -43.15
CA THR A 125 35.16 52.68 -42.44
C THR A 125 35.55 51.22 -42.66
N ASN A 126 36.32 50.92 -43.72
CA ASN A 126 36.69 49.54 -44.07
C ASN A 126 37.59 48.86 -43.02
N LEU A 127 38.58 49.57 -42.45
CA LEU A 127 39.47 49.01 -41.41
C LEU A 127 38.72 48.76 -40.10
N VAL A 128 37.78 49.64 -39.75
CA VAL A 128 36.93 49.50 -38.57
C VAL A 128 35.98 48.31 -38.72
N ILE A 129 35.32 48.19 -39.88
CA ILE A 129 34.43 47.06 -40.17
C ILE A 129 35.22 45.74 -40.15
N GLN A 130 36.40 45.68 -40.76
CA GLN A 130 37.22 44.47 -40.76
C GLN A 130 37.60 44.02 -39.34
N ARG A 131 37.96 44.98 -38.46
CA ARG A 131 38.25 44.69 -37.05
C ARG A 131 37.00 44.16 -36.34
N LEU A 132 35.85 44.81 -36.51
CA LEU A 132 34.58 44.38 -35.92
C LEU A 132 34.18 42.98 -36.36
N VAL A 133 34.31 42.64 -37.65
CA VAL A 133 34.00 41.29 -38.17
C VAL A 133 34.90 40.24 -37.50
N LYS A 134 36.20 40.53 -37.34
CA LYS A 134 37.14 39.63 -36.64
C LYS A 134 36.79 39.47 -35.17
N ASP A 135 36.45 40.56 -34.48
CA ASP A 135 36.08 40.54 -33.07
C ASP A 135 34.77 39.77 -32.84
N ILE A 136 33.79 39.95 -33.72
CA ILE A 136 32.52 39.21 -33.72
C ILE A 136 32.77 37.72 -33.94
N TYR A 137 33.64 37.35 -34.89
CA TYR A 137 34.00 35.96 -35.14
C TYR A 137 34.64 35.32 -33.90
N ASN A 138 35.65 35.97 -33.31
CA ASN A 138 36.34 35.46 -32.12
C ASN A 138 35.39 35.35 -30.93
N LYS A 139 34.53 36.37 -30.71
CA LYS A 139 33.56 36.36 -29.62
C LYS A 139 32.48 35.29 -29.82
N ASN A 140 32.03 35.04 -31.07
CA ASN A 140 31.12 33.94 -31.38
C ASN A 140 31.75 32.57 -31.09
N LEU A 141 33.02 32.35 -31.44
CA LEU A 141 33.71 31.10 -31.11
C LEU A 141 33.79 30.88 -29.59
N GLN A 142 34.11 31.94 -28.84
CA GLN A 142 34.11 31.90 -27.37
C GLN A 142 32.71 31.53 -26.83
N LEU A 143 31.66 32.20 -27.31
CA LEU A 143 30.27 31.93 -26.91
C LEU A 143 29.87 30.48 -27.21
N VAL A 144 30.16 29.98 -28.40
CA VAL A 144 29.87 28.59 -28.79
C VAL A 144 30.56 27.60 -27.87
N GLY A 145 31.81 27.88 -27.47
CA GLY A 145 32.54 27.07 -26.50
C GLY A 145 31.84 27.01 -25.13
N GLU A 146 31.48 28.16 -24.57
CA GLU A 146 30.80 28.24 -23.27
C GLU A 146 29.39 27.63 -23.33
N PHE A 147 28.68 27.76 -24.45
CA PHE A 147 27.41 27.09 -24.67
C PHE A 147 27.53 25.57 -24.67
N ASN A 148 28.54 25.03 -25.35
CA ASN A 148 28.78 23.59 -25.37
C ASN A 148 29.07 23.08 -23.96
N LYS A 149 29.88 23.81 -23.18
CA LYS A 149 30.16 23.51 -21.78
C LYS A 149 28.88 23.50 -20.95
N LEU A 150 28.03 24.52 -21.08
CA LEU A 150 26.75 24.59 -20.36
C LEU A 150 25.82 23.43 -20.74
N ILE A 151 25.73 23.08 -22.02
CA ILE A 151 24.95 21.93 -22.50
C ILE A 151 25.46 20.63 -21.89
N GLU A 152 26.78 20.44 -21.82
CA GLU A 152 27.39 19.25 -21.23
C GLU A 152 27.13 19.17 -19.72
N MET A 153 27.29 20.27 -19.00
CA MET A 153 26.96 20.37 -17.57
C MET A 153 25.49 20.02 -17.32
N HIS A 154 24.58 20.56 -18.14
CA HIS A 154 23.15 20.28 -18.03
C HIS A 154 22.81 18.83 -18.35
N LYS A 155 23.39 18.24 -19.40
CA LYS A 155 23.22 16.82 -19.72
C LYS A 155 23.67 15.93 -18.56
N LYS A 156 24.87 16.17 -18.02
CA LYS A 156 25.41 15.42 -16.88
C LYS A 156 24.53 15.53 -15.64
N TYR A 157 24.02 16.73 -15.35
CA TYR A 157 23.07 16.96 -14.26
C TYR A 157 21.78 16.15 -14.47
N VAL A 158 21.15 16.28 -15.64
CA VAL A 158 19.91 15.58 -15.98
C VAL A 158 20.10 14.07 -15.91
N ASP A 159 21.18 13.52 -16.47
CA ASP A 159 21.47 12.09 -16.43
C ASP A 159 21.65 11.58 -15.00
N THR A 160 22.35 12.35 -14.16
CA THR A 160 22.55 12.02 -12.73
C THR A 160 21.22 12.02 -11.98
N VAL A 161 20.41 13.07 -12.14
CA VAL A 161 19.11 13.19 -11.48
C VAL A 161 18.14 12.11 -11.98
N LYS A 162 18.10 11.87 -13.29
CA LYS A 162 17.29 10.81 -13.91
C LYS A 162 17.64 9.43 -13.35
N ASN A 163 18.93 9.11 -13.23
CA ASN A 163 19.35 7.83 -12.66
C ASN A 163 18.96 7.72 -11.17
N LYS A 164 19.19 8.77 -10.37
CA LYS A 164 18.75 8.80 -8.96
C LYS A 164 17.24 8.60 -8.82
N ASN A 165 16.46 9.36 -9.58
CA ASN A 165 15.00 9.30 -9.58
C ASN A 165 14.48 7.92 -10.01
N LYS A 166 15.10 7.31 -11.04
CA LYS A 166 14.79 5.95 -11.48
C LYS A 166 15.07 4.93 -10.38
N THR A 167 16.23 5.01 -9.71
CA THR A 167 16.56 4.12 -8.60
C THR A 167 15.54 4.25 -7.46
N ILE A 168 15.20 5.48 -7.05
CA ILE A 168 14.21 5.73 -6.01
C ILE A 168 12.84 5.15 -6.38
N GLN A 169 12.36 5.40 -7.60
CA GLN A 169 11.08 4.84 -8.08
C GLN A 169 11.07 3.31 -8.06
N ILE A 170 12.14 2.66 -8.54
CA ILE A 170 12.26 1.20 -8.52
C ILE A 170 12.26 0.68 -7.08
N THR A 171 13.02 1.30 -6.18
CA THR A 171 13.06 0.90 -4.77
C THR A 171 11.68 1.02 -4.11
N LEU A 172 10.98 2.15 -4.30
CA LEU A 172 9.63 2.34 -3.77
C LEU A 172 8.64 1.32 -4.34
N PHE A 173 8.75 0.99 -5.63
CA PHE A 173 7.90 0.00 -6.27
C PHE A 173 8.17 -1.43 -5.74
N VAL A 174 9.43 -1.79 -5.52
CA VAL A 174 9.80 -3.08 -4.91
C VAL A 174 9.24 -3.18 -3.48
N ILE A 175 9.34 -2.11 -2.69
CA ILE A 175 8.76 -2.05 -1.35
C ILE A 175 7.24 -2.25 -1.40
N LEU A 176 6.56 -1.62 -2.37
CA LEU A 176 5.12 -1.78 -2.56
C LEU A 176 4.74 -3.24 -2.87
N ILE A 177 5.50 -3.91 -3.74
CA ILE A 177 5.28 -5.32 -4.06
C ILE A 177 5.46 -6.21 -2.82
N LEU A 178 6.52 -5.99 -2.03
CA LEU A 178 6.76 -6.74 -0.80
C LEU A 178 5.61 -6.55 0.22
N LEU A 179 5.10 -5.32 0.36
CA LEU A 179 3.95 -5.03 1.21
C LEU A 179 2.68 -5.74 0.73
N LEU A 180 2.44 -5.77 -0.59
CA LEU A 180 1.32 -6.50 -1.18
C LEU A 180 1.43 -8.01 -0.91
N MET A 181 2.60 -8.61 -1.14
CA MET A 181 2.83 -10.03 -0.83
C MET A 181 2.57 -10.33 0.65
N TYR A 182 3.06 -9.46 1.55
CA TYR A 182 2.80 -9.60 2.98
C TYR A 182 1.30 -9.53 3.30
N LEU A 183 0.57 -8.56 2.75
CA LEU A 183 -0.87 -8.43 2.92
C LEU A 183 -1.63 -9.66 2.40
N PHE A 184 -1.25 -10.21 1.25
CA PHE A 184 -1.82 -11.44 0.71
C PHE A 184 -1.59 -12.65 1.63
N SER A 185 -0.38 -12.79 2.18
CA SER A 185 -0.08 -13.85 3.15
C SER A 185 -0.99 -13.73 4.38
N GLN A 186 -1.17 -12.52 4.91
CA GLN A 186 -2.03 -12.27 6.06
C GLN A 186 -3.50 -12.59 5.77
N LEU A 187 -3.99 -12.22 4.57
CA LEU A 187 -5.35 -12.55 4.13
C LEU A 187 -5.57 -14.07 4.03
N LYS A 188 -4.58 -14.81 3.51
CA LYS A 188 -4.66 -16.27 3.37
C LYS A 188 -4.83 -16.97 4.72
N ASP A 189 -4.07 -16.56 5.73
CA ASP A 189 -4.17 -17.11 7.09
C ASP A 189 -5.56 -16.84 7.69
N LEU A 190 -6.07 -15.61 7.51
CA LEU A 190 -7.39 -15.21 7.98
C LEU A 190 -8.51 -15.99 7.29
N ILE A 191 -8.44 -16.17 5.97
CA ILE A 191 -9.41 -16.97 5.21
C ILE A 191 -9.41 -18.43 5.68
N THR A 192 -8.21 -18.99 5.89
CA THR A 192 -8.05 -20.37 6.35
C THR A 192 -8.67 -20.56 7.74
N PHE A 193 -8.45 -19.60 8.65
CA PHE A 193 -9.12 -19.58 9.94
C PHE A 193 -10.64 -19.50 9.81
N ILE A 194 -11.18 -18.57 9.02
CA ILE A 194 -12.63 -18.43 8.82
C ILE A 194 -13.24 -19.72 8.27
N GLN A 195 -12.58 -20.38 7.31
CA GLN A 195 -13.04 -21.65 6.76
C GLN A 195 -13.05 -22.77 7.81
N LYS A 196 -11.98 -22.91 8.59
CA LYS A 196 -11.92 -23.89 9.70
C LYS A 196 -12.99 -23.58 10.74
N PHE A 197 -13.11 -22.32 11.16
CA PHE A 197 -14.10 -21.86 12.13
C PHE A 197 -15.53 -22.13 11.65
N LEU A 198 -15.88 -21.74 10.42
CA LEU A 198 -17.21 -21.97 9.85
C LEU A 198 -17.51 -23.46 9.70
N ASN A 199 -16.55 -24.26 9.25
CA ASN A 199 -16.75 -25.71 9.15
C ASN A 199 -16.95 -26.36 10.51
N THR A 200 -16.16 -26.01 11.52
CA THR A 200 -16.34 -26.54 12.88
C THR A 200 -17.66 -26.06 13.48
N SER A 201 -18.00 -24.78 13.34
CA SER A 201 -19.28 -24.22 13.81
C SER A 201 -20.48 -24.87 13.12
N LYS A 202 -20.41 -25.08 11.80
CA LYS A 202 -21.47 -25.76 11.03
C LYS A 202 -21.63 -27.21 11.46
N LYS A 203 -20.54 -27.93 11.76
CA LYS A 203 -20.61 -29.30 12.32
C LYS A 203 -21.32 -29.33 13.68
N ILE A 204 -21.11 -28.32 14.51
CA ILE A 204 -21.80 -28.18 15.81
C ILE A 204 -23.31 -27.93 15.61
N VAL A 205 -23.69 -27.07 14.66
CA VAL A 205 -25.10 -26.64 14.48
C VAL A 205 -25.94 -27.62 13.65
N GLN A 206 -25.42 -28.19 12.56
CA GLN A 206 -26.24 -28.95 11.61
C GLN A 206 -26.63 -30.37 12.05
N LYS A 207 -25.93 -30.97 13.01
CA LYS A 207 -26.24 -32.36 13.41
C LYS A 207 -27.25 -32.48 14.56
N SER A 208 -27.76 -31.40 15.14
CA SER A 208 -28.62 -31.44 16.36
C SER A 208 -27.99 -32.18 17.54
N THR A 209 -26.73 -32.58 17.41
CA THR A 209 -25.91 -33.32 18.35
C THR A 209 -24.51 -32.78 18.17
N VAL A 210 -23.97 -32.25 19.27
CA VAL A 210 -22.65 -31.65 19.37
C VAL A 210 -21.61 -32.79 19.36
N ILE A 211 -21.42 -33.42 18.20
CA ILE A 211 -20.56 -34.60 18.06
C ILE A 211 -19.10 -34.18 17.92
N GLY A 212 -18.24 -34.68 18.81
CA GLY A 212 -16.78 -34.75 18.62
C GLY A 212 -16.11 -33.42 18.32
N ILE A 213 -16.32 -32.42 19.17
CA ILE A 213 -15.75 -31.08 18.98
C ILE A 213 -14.23 -31.15 19.17
N LYS A 214 -13.49 -31.18 18.05
CA LYS A 214 -12.04 -31.16 18.08
C LYS A 214 -11.52 -29.72 18.04
N PRO A 215 -10.51 -29.39 18.86
CA PRO A 215 -9.82 -28.11 18.77
C PRO A 215 -9.33 -27.84 17.35
N ILE A 216 -9.34 -26.57 16.95
CA ILE A 216 -8.71 -26.13 15.72
C ILE A 216 -7.19 -26.13 15.97
N GLU A 217 -6.43 -26.75 15.06
CA GLU A 217 -4.97 -26.70 15.11
C GLU A 217 -4.45 -25.26 15.12
N LYS A 218 -3.45 -24.99 15.96
CA LYS A 218 -2.71 -23.73 15.98
C LYS A 218 -1.69 -23.70 14.86
N ASN A 219 -2.09 -23.23 13.69
CA ASN A 219 -1.19 -22.99 12.56
C ASN A 219 -1.23 -21.55 12.02
N ALA A 220 -1.79 -20.60 12.79
CA ALA A 220 -1.88 -19.20 12.38
C ALA A 220 -0.70 -18.36 12.91
N ASN A 221 -0.04 -17.61 12.01
CA ASN A 221 1.04 -16.67 12.33
C ASN A 221 0.53 -15.28 12.75
N ILE A 222 -0.79 -15.09 12.80
CA ILE A 222 -1.42 -13.81 13.13
C ILE A 222 -1.91 -13.87 14.57
N ALA A 223 -1.35 -13.04 15.45
CA ALA A 223 -1.70 -13.00 16.88
C ALA A 223 -3.21 -12.94 17.14
N ASP A 224 -3.95 -12.10 16.39
CA ASP A 224 -5.41 -11.98 16.56
C ASP A 224 -6.16 -13.26 16.15
N VAL A 225 -5.64 -13.98 15.15
CA VAL A 225 -6.20 -15.27 14.73
C VAL A 225 -5.84 -16.35 15.74
N THR A 226 -4.61 -16.33 16.28
CA THR A 226 -4.18 -17.24 17.34
C THR A 226 -5.04 -17.08 18.59
N GLN A 227 -5.33 -15.83 18.99
CA GLN A 227 -6.22 -15.55 20.12
C GLN A 227 -7.65 -16.04 19.86
N ALA A 228 -8.19 -15.81 18.67
CA ALA A 228 -9.52 -16.31 18.32
C ALA A 228 -9.58 -17.85 18.28
N VAL A 229 -8.50 -18.52 17.84
CA VAL A 229 -8.35 -19.98 17.93
C VAL A 229 -8.31 -20.42 19.39
N ASP A 230 -7.63 -19.69 20.27
CA ASP A 230 -7.56 -19.98 21.70
C ASP A 230 -8.91 -19.84 22.39
N ASP A 231 -9.61 -18.72 22.17
CA ASP A 231 -10.94 -18.48 22.73
C ASP A 231 -11.94 -19.54 22.25
N PHE A 232 -11.86 -19.91 20.97
CA PHE A 232 -12.68 -20.98 20.41
C PHE A 232 -12.35 -22.33 21.04
N ASN A 233 -11.08 -22.71 21.11
CA ASN A 233 -10.66 -23.98 21.70
C ASN A 233 -11.00 -24.08 23.19
N PHE A 234 -10.89 -22.98 23.94
CA PHE A 234 -11.33 -22.91 25.33
C PHE A 234 -12.83 -23.15 25.46
N PHE A 235 -13.64 -22.55 24.58
CA PHE A 235 -15.08 -22.76 24.57
C PHE A 235 -15.44 -24.22 24.24
N VAL A 236 -14.76 -24.80 23.25
CA VAL A 236 -14.87 -26.21 22.88
C VAL A 236 -14.58 -27.13 24.08
N GLU A 237 -13.46 -26.91 24.77
CA GLU A 237 -13.07 -27.70 25.95
C GLU A 237 -14.09 -27.56 27.10
N LYS A 238 -14.63 -26.36 27.29
CA LYS A 238 -15.64 -26.10 28.32
C LYS A 238 -16.94 -26.86 28.05
N ILE A 239 -17.36 -26.97 26.79
CA ILE A 239 -18.53 -27.78 26.41
C ILE A 239 -18.25 -29.26 26.70
N ASP A 240 -17.08 -29.77 26.28
CA ASP A 240 -16.70 -31.18 26.48
C ASP A 240 -16.71 -31.56 27.97
N LYS A 241 -16.08 -30.73 28.82
CA LYS A 241 -16.13 -30.90 30.28
C LYS A 241 -17.54 -30.83 30.85
N SER A 242 -18.40 -29.96 30.33
CA SER A 242 -19.80 -29.84 30.78
C SER A 242 -20.63 -31.09 30.42
N ILE A 243 -20.37 -31.71 29.26
CA ILE A 243 -20.98 -32.98 28.87
C ILE A 243 -20.56 -34.08 29.84
N ASP A 244 -19.28 -34.13 30.20
CA ASP A 244 -18.75 -35.11 31.16
C ASP A 244 -19.36 -34.97 32.55
N TYR A 245 -19.42 -33.75 33.08
CA TYR A 245 -20.08 -33.50 34.35
C TYR A 245 -21.57 -33.84 34.31
N SER A 246 -22.23 -33.61 33.18
CA SER A 246 -23.65 -33.96 33.01
C SER A 246 -23.87 -35.48 32.97
N SER A 247 -23.04 -36.22 32.22
CA SER A 247 -23.13 -37.68 32.16
C SER A 247 -22.90 -38.32 33.53
N GLU A 248 -21.90 -37.85 34.28
CA GLU A 248 -21.64 -38.33 35.63
C GLU A 248 -22.77 -37.96 36.61
N SER A 249 -23.31 -36.74 36.52
CA SER A 249 -24.45 -36.31 37.36
C SER A 249 -25.70 -37.15 37.08
N ILE A 250 -25.99 -37.45 35.82
CA ILE A 250 -27.12 -38.30 35.42
C ILE A 250 -26.93 -39.73 35.93
N LYS A 251 -25.69 -40.25 35.85
CA LYS A 251 -25.37 -41.57 36.40
C LYS A 251 -25.61 -41.62 37.91
N ASN A 252 -25.15 -40.61 38.65
CA ASN A 252 -25.36 -40.54 40.10
C ASN A 252 -26.84 -40.39 40.46
N ALA A 253 -27.60 -39.58 39.70
CA ALA A 253 -29.05 -39.46 39.86
C ALA A 253 -29.76 -40.79 39.58
N SER A 254 -29.40 -41.50 38.49
CA SER A 254 -29.96 -42.82 38.17
C SER A 254 -29.70 -43.83 39.28
N ASN A 255 -28.47 -43.90 39.80
CA ASN A 255 -28.12 -44.81 40.90
C ASN A 255 -28.89 -44.48 42.18
N SER A 256 -29.12 -43.20 42.46
CA SER A 256 -29.88 -42.76 43.64
C SER A 256 -31.36 -43.13 43.51
N LEU A 257 -31.94 -43.00 42.32
CA LEU A 257 -33.31 -43.44 42.05
C LEU A 257 -33.44 -44.97 42.17
N GLU A 258 -32.49 -45.75 41.63
CA GLU A 258 -32.50 -47.22 41.78
C GLU A 258 -32.49 -47.62 43.27
N CYS A 259 -31.73 -46.91 44.11
CA CYS A 259 -31.73 -47.15 45.55
C CYS A 259 -33.08 -46.80 46.21
N ILE A 260 -33.75 -45.74 45.77
CA ILE A 260 -35.07 -45.36 46.28
C ILE A 260 -36.13 -46.38 45.83
N GLU A 261 -36.10 -46.82 44.56
CA GLU A 261 -36.99 -47.84 44.01
C GLU A 261 -36.92 -49.10 44.88
N LYS A 262 -35.71 -49.60 45.11
CA LYS A 262 -35.47 -50.75 45.98
C LYS A 262 -35.99 -50.56 47.41
N ASN A 263 -35.75 -49.39 48.02
CA ASN A 263 -36.25 -49.13 49.37
C ASN A 263 -37.78 -49.07 49.44
N ILE A 264 -38.46 -48.65 48.36
CA ILE A 264 -39.93 -48.68 48.26
C ILE A 264 -40.41 -50.12 48.06
N GLU A 265 -39.75 -50.92 47.22
CA GLU A 265 -40.05 -52.35 47.05
C GLU A 265 -39.91 -53.11 48.38
N ASP A 266 -38.79 -52.92 49.09
CA ASP A 266 -38.54 -53.53 50.41
C ASP A 266 -39.62 -53.10 51.43
N LEU A 267 -40.12 -51.87 51.35
CA LEU A 267 -41.21 -51.37 52.21
C LEU A 267 -42.57 -51.97 51.83
N LEU A 268 -42.86 -52.13 50.55
CA LEU A 268 -44.08 -52.80 50.07
C LEU A 268 -44.10 -54.28 50.50
N GLU A 269 -42.98 -55.00 50.36
CA GLU A 269 -42.84 -56.38 50.85
C GLU A 269 -43.02 -56.48 52.38
N LEU A 270 -42.52 -55.49 53.13
CA LEU A 270 -42.75 -55.40 54.58
C LEU A 270 -44.23 -55.17 54.91
N ILE A 271 -44.92 -54.30 54.17
CA ILE A 271 -46.36 -54.04 54.35
C ILE A 271 -47.16 -55.32 54.06
N GLU A 272 -46.84 -56.04 52.97
CA GLU A 272 -47.48 -57.30 52.58
C GLU A 272 -47.24 -58.41 53.62
N THR A 273 -46.01 -58.55 54.14
CA THR A 273 -45.70 -59.55 55.18
C THR A 273 -46.32 -59.22 56.55
N MET A 274 -46.47 -57.94 56.89
CA MET A 274 -47.22 -57.51 58.08
C MET A 274 -48.74 -57.77 57.95
N ASP A 275 -49.27 -57.85 56.73
CA ASP A 275 -50.69 -58.10 56.47
C ASP A 275 -51.12 -59.58 56.61
N ALA A 276 -50.18 -60.52 56.69
CA ALA A 276 -50.47 -61.95 56.90
C ALA A 276 -51.32 -62.26 58.18
N GLY A 277 -51.58 -61.27 59.04
CA GLY A 277 -52.48 -61.30 60.20
C GLY A 277 -53.92 -60.79 60.00
N ASN A 278 -54.35 -60.40 58.78
CA ASN A 278 -55.73 -60.08 58.42
C ASN A 278 -56.36 -58.88 59.17
N ARG A 279 -55.64 -57.76 59.28
CA ARG A 279 -56.15 -56.48 59.84
C ARG A 279 -55.54 -55.26 59.12
N LEU A 280 -55.85 -55.06 57.84
CA LEU A 280 -55.50 -53.82 57.16
C LEU A 280 -56.44 -52.67 57.60
N ASP A 281 -55.84 -51.63 58.19
CA ASP A 281 -56.44 -50.31 58.34
C ASP A 281 -56.59 -49.68 56.93
N LYS A 282 -57.72 -49.02 56.66
CA LYS A 282 -57.97 -48.33 55.39
C LYS A 282 -56.89 -47.28 55.06
N GLU A 283 -56.20 -46.74 56.07
CA GLU A 283 -55.07 -45.85 55.85
C GLU A 283 -53.83 -46.55 55.29
N LEU A 284 -53.58 -47.82 55.62
CA LEU A 284 -52.38 -48.53 55.17
C LEU A 284 -52.49 -48.92 53.70
N VAL A 285 -53.68 -49.38 53.26
CA VAL A 285 -53.98 -49.62 51.83
C VAL A 285 -53.81 -48.35 51.00
N LYS A 286 -54.29 -47.20 51.50
CA LYS A 286 -54.07 -45.92 50.80
C LYS A 286 -52.59 -45.53 50.70
N LYS A 287 -51.78 -45.85 51.72
CA LYS A 287 -50.34 -45.57 51.69
C LYS A 287 -49.61 -46.52 50.74
N GLU A 288 -50.03 -47.77 50.67
CA GLU A 288 -49.56 -48.74 49.67
C GLU A 288 -49.85 -48.27 48.24
N ASP A 289 -51.09 -47.84 47.96
CA ASP A 289 -51.46 -47.27 46.65
C ASP A 289 -50.57 -46.07 46.28
N ILE A 290 -50.29 -45.17 47.24
CA ILE A 290 -49.39 -44.03 47.05
C ILE A 290 -47.94 -44.48 46.79
N LEU A 291 -47.47 -45.53 47.45
CA LEU A 291 -46.12 -46.07 47.25
C LEU A 291 -45.99 -46.74 45.87
N ILE A 292 -47.03 -47.43 45.40
CA ILE A 292 -47.09 -48.01 44.05
C ILE A 292 -47.08 -46.90 42.99
N GLU A 293 -47.89 -45.85 43.15
CA GLU A 293 -47.89 -44.68 42.25
C GLU A 293 -46.52 -43.99 42.23
N ALA A 294 -45.89 -43.84 43.40
CA ALA A 294 -44.54 -43.28 43.51
C ALA A 294 -43.49 -44.16 42.82
N LEU A 295 -43.62 -45.48 42.90
CA LEU A 295 -42.72 -46.42 42.23
C LEU A 295 -42.83 -46.33 40.70
N ASP A 296 -44.06 -46.25 40.17
CA ASP A 296 -44.31 -46.06 38.73
C ASP A 296 -43.72 -44.74 38.21
N GLU A 297 -43.91 -43.63 38.95
CA GLU A 297 -43.31 -42.34 38.61
C GLU A 297 -41.77 -42.36 38.67
N LEU A 298 -41.21 -43.06 39.66
CA LEU A 298 -39.76 -43.21 39.82
C LEU A 298 -39.16 -44.01 38.65
N SER A 299 -39.79 -45.12 38.29
CA SER A 299 -39.37 -45.98 37.19
C SER A 299 -39.42 -45.25 35.84
N ALA A 300 -40.49 -44.47 35.60
CA ALA A 300 -40.58 -43.60 34.44
C ALA A 300 -39.47 -42.52 34.40
N SER A 301 -39.14 -41.93 35.55
CA SER A 301 -38.07 -40.94 35.67
C SER A 301 -36.68 -41.55 35.42
N LEU A 302 -36.47 -42.78 35.90
CA LEU A 302 -35.24 -43.55 35.74
C LEU A 302 -35.03 -43.94 34.27
N GLN A 303 -36.09 -44.35 33.58
CA GLN A 303 -36.05 -44.62 32.14
C GLN A 303 -35.71 -43.37 31.32
N ARG A 304 -36.22 -42.19 31.70
CA ARG A 304 -35.87 -40.91 31.09
C ARG A 304 -34.40 -40.55 31.32
N LEU A 305 -33.88 -40.72 32.53
CA LEU A 305 -32.46 -40.48 32.86
C LEU A 305 -31.53 -41.41 32.09
N ARG A 306 -31.84 -42.71 32.01
CA ARG A 306 -31.08 -43.68 31.21
C ARG A 306 -31.07 -43.31 29.72
N SER A 307 -32.22 -42.91 29.18
CA SER A 307 -32.32 -42.43 27.79
C SER A 307 -31.48 -41.18 27.56
N LEU A 308 -31.50 -40.23 28.50
CA LEU A 308 -30.70 -39.02 28.43
C LEU A 308 -29.19 -39.33 28.50
N LYS A 309 -28.79 -40.28 29.35
CA LYS A 309 -27.39 -40.75 29.44
C LYS A 309 -26.92 -41.40 28.14
N ILE A 310 -27.72 -42.30 27.56
CA ILE A 310 -27.40 -42.94 26.28
C ILE A 310 -27.23 -41.88 25.19
N ASN A 311 -28.11 -40.89 25.17
CA ASN A 311 -27.98 -39.76 24.25
C ASN A 311 -26.66 -39.04 24.49
N LEU A 312 -26.32 -38.67 25.75
CA LEU A 312 -25.06 -38.01 26.16
C LEU A 312 -23.79 -38.79 25.80
N ASP A 313 -23.75 -40.09 26.07
CA ASP A 313 -22.61 -40.94 25.76
C ASP A 313 -22.41 -41.11 24.24
N ASN A 314 -23.51 -41.09 23.48
CA ASN A 314 -23.47 -41.04 22.01
C ASN A 314 -22.93 -39.69 21.46
N PHE A 315 -22.87 -38.61 22.25
CA PHE A 315 -22.18 -37.38 21.82
C PHE A 315 -20.66 -37.54 21.77
N LYS A 316 -20.08 -38.49 22.53
CA LYS A 316 -18.63 -38.64 22.71
C LYS A 316 -17.95 -39.59 21.71
N LYS A 317 -18.70 -40.45 21.02
CA LYS A 317 -18.20 -41.40 20.02
C LYS A 317 -18.07 -40.78 18.62
#